data_AF-A0A7W3Y405-F1
#
_entry.id   AF-A0A7W3Y405-F1
#
_cell.length_a   1.000
_cell.length_b   1.000
_cell.length_c   1.000
_cell.angle_alpha   90.00
_cell.angle_beta   90.00
_cell.angle_gamma   90.00
#
_symmetry.space_group_name_H-M   'P 1'
#
loop_
_entity.id
_entity.type
_entity.pdbx_description
1 polymer ?
#
loop_
_entity_poly.entity_id
_entity_poly.type
_entity_poly.pdbx_seq_one_letter_code
_entity_poly.pdbx_strand_id
1 'polypeptide(L)'
;MDSRVLEHGPVFAARAVIALFEADPRRTPAGRAPGEEPSIPPGSPGPTDGERVRREALRAAERLRGLLAVAGPDTREEVTGALEPLRTTPLRRVVASYLLPDRTDWAAECCAEASRPGGCPVLDEMRLCVVDTPEHLAALGSRARLDPGRWTPQLLATVADRVGTALVPVLAGILTDTSVDARRVGTVLDLLGELPSRGAVDTLLDVAIGPRGVAARRTLMGMLSRHPVPVAAALAEAVAADTASERSAIAEGFLGCALRARPDLGERLVPRLSPAARAAVRHPTSFPRPGPEAPESAVPACLLEPPGNGGGREGGG
;
A
#
# COMPACT_ATOMS: atom_id res chain seq x y z
N MET A 1 12.85 -19.08 18.50
CA MET A 1 13.35 -19.50 17.17
C MET A 1 14.85 -19.56 17.15
N ASP A 2 15.52 -18.48 17.55
CA ASP A 2 16.98 -18.37 17.55
C ASP A 2 17.67 -19.51 18.32
N SER A 3 17.16 -19.86 19.52
CA SER A 3 17.63 -21.03 20.29
C SER A 3 17.44 -22.36 19.56
N ARG A 4 16.36 -22.53 18.80
CA ARG A 4 16.07 -23.77 18.05
C ARG A 4 16.97 -23.92 16.82
N VAL A 5 17.33 -22.82 16.17
CA VAL A 5 18.32 -22.82 15.07
C VAL A 5 19.70 -23.20 15.60
N LEU A 6 20.09 -22.67 16.76
CA LEU A 6 21.36 -23.01 17.40
C LEU A 6 21.43 -24.48 17.86
N GLU A 7 20.34 -25.02 18.40
CA GLU A 7 20.30 -26.38 18.96
C GLU A 7 20.10 -27.47 17.90
N HIS A 8 19.33 -27.19 16.84
CA HIS A 8 18.89 -28.22 15.89
C HIS A 8 19.13 -27.86 14.41
N GLY A 9 19.70 -26.68 14.15
CA GLY A 9 19.99 -26.20 12.80
C GLY A 9 18.82 -25.52 12.07
N PRO A 10 19.11 -24.82 10.97
CA PRO A 10 18.15 -24.04 10.20
C PRO A 10 17.13 -24.92 9.46
N VAL A 11 17.53 -26.11 8.99
CA VAL A 11 16.64 -27.08 8.34
C VAL A 11 15.53 -27.52 9.30
N PHE A 12 15.88 -27.89 10.53
CA PHE A 12 14.88 -28.25 11.55
C PHE A 12 13.93 -27.10 11.82
N ALA A 13 14.48 -25.89 12.02
CA ALA A 13 13.68 -24.70 12.28
C ALA A 13 12.68 -24.39 11.16
N ALA A 14 13.09 -24.54 9.89
CA ALA A 14 12.22 -24.33 8.73
C ALA A 14 11.05 -25.32 8.70
N ARG A 15 11.33 -26.61 8.95
CA ARG A 15 10.29 -27.65 9.05
C ARG A 15 9.35 -27.40 10.23
N ALA A 16 9.89 -26.96 11.36
CA ALA A 16 9.11 -26.62 12.55
C ALA A 16 8.16 -25.44 12.30
N VAL A 17 8.59 -24.40 11.58
CA VAL A 17 7.70 -23.28 11.19
C VAL A 17 6.52 -23.79 10.38
N ILE A 18 6.76 -24.63 9.37
CA ILE A 18 5.66 -25.23 8.60
C ILE A 18 4.71 -26.00 9.52
N ALA A 19 5.24 -26.85 10.40
CA ALA A 19 4.42 -27.62 11.34
C ALA A 19 3.60 -26.74 12.29
N LEU A 20 4.15 -25.60 12.75
CA LEU A 20 3.43 -24.62 13.58
C LEU A 20 2.25 -24.00 12.82
N PHE A 21 2.40 -23.71 11.53
CA PHE A 21 1.28 -23.27 10.71
C PHE A 21 0.25 -24.38 10.48
N GLU A 22 0.62 -25.65 10.53
CA GLU A 22 -0.35 -26.75 10.40
C GLU A 22 -1.08 -27.08 11.69
N ALA A 23 -0.55 -26.66 12.83
CA ALA A 23 -1.20 -26.84 14.12
C ALA A 23 -2.53 -26.08 14.13
N ASP A 24 -3.62 -26.82 13.91
CA ASP A 24 -4.98 -26.33 14.09
C ASP A 24 -5.44 -26.72 15.50
N PRO A 25 -5.59 -25.76 16.44
CA PRO A 25 -6.07 -26.07 17.78
C PRO A 25 -7.51 -26.62 17.78
N ARG A 26 -8.23 -26.53 16.66
CA ARG A 26 -9.61 -27.04 16.49
C ARG A 26 -9.68 -28.46 15.92
N ARG A 27 -8.59 -29.02 15.40
CA ARG A 27 -8.55 -30.44 15.00
C ARG A 27 -8.30 -31.30 16.24
N THR A 28 -9.36 -31.68 16.92
CA THR A 28 -9.32 -32.88 17.75
C THR A 28 -8.99 -34.10 16.87
N PRO A 29 -8.19 -35.07 17.34
CA PRO A 29 -7.86 -36.26 16.57
C PRO A 29 -9.15 -36.97 16.12
N ALA A 30 -9.21 -37.35 14.85
CA ALA A 30 -10.32 -38.13 14.30
C ALA A 30 -10.38 -39.50 15.02
N GLY A 31 -11.34 -39.64 15.92
CA GLY A 31 -11.56 -40.85 16.72
C GLY A 31 -12.65 -40.73 17.78
N ARG A 32 -13.43 -39.63 17.79
CA ARG A 32 -14.51 -39.42 18.77
C ARG A 32 -15.85 -39.95 18.25
N ALA A 33 -16.54 -40.69 19.12
CA ALA A 33 -17.87 -41.21 18.84
C ALA A 33 -18.90 -40.07 18.70
N PRO A 34 -19.93 -40.21 17.84
CA PRO A 34 -21.04 -39.27 17.80
C PRO A 34 -21.77 -39.28 19.15
N GLY A 35 -21.79 -38.16 19.86
CA GLY A 35 -22.50 -38.01 21.14
C GLY A 35 -21.64 -37.52 22.32
N GLU A 36 -20.31 -37.47 22.18
CA GLU A 36 -19.49 -36.68 23.11
C GLU A 36 -19.56 -35.20 22.70
N GLU A 37 -20.54 -34.48 23.27
CA GLU A 37 -20.46 -33.02 23.27
C GLU A 37 -19.11 -32.62 23.89
N PRO A 38 -18.37 -31.67 23.28
CA PRO A 38 -17.13 -31.21 23.86
C PRO A 38 -17.49 -30.59 25.22
N SER A 39 -17.16 -31.28 26.32
CA SER A 39 -16.97 -30.59 27.58
C SER A 39 -15.74 -29.71 27.36
N ILE A 40 -15.99 -28.49 26.90
CA ILE A 40 -14.99 -27.44 26.79
C ILE A 40 -14.59 -27.15 28.24
N PRO A 41 -13.38 -27.52 28.70
CA PRO A 41 -12.96 -27.10 30.02
C PRO A 41 -13.00 -25.56 30.05
N PRO A 42 -13.48 -24.95 31.15
CA PRO A 42 -13.44 -23.49 31.28
C PRO A 42 -11.99 -23.03 31.10
N GLY A 43 -11.71 -22.32 30.00
CA GLY A 43 -10.36 -21.93 29.56
C GLY A 43 -9.94 -22.40 28.16
N SER A 44 -10.82 -23.05 27.39
CA SER A 44 -10.44 -23.55 26.06
C SER A 44 -10.51 -22.51 24.92
N PRO A 45 -9.57 -22.53 23.96
CA PRO A 45 -9.88 -22.42 22.53
C PRO A 45 -10.85 -21.41 21.91
N GLY A 46 -10.92 -20.12 22.26
CA GLY A 46 -11.82 -19.19 21.55
C GLY A 46 -11.53 -19.14 20.03
N PRO A 47 -12.44 -18.64 19.18
CA PRO A 47 -12.16 -18.42 17.74
C PRO A 47 -10.87 -17.62 17.50
N THR A 48 -10.50 -16.78 18.46
CA THR A 48 -9.29 -15.98 18.60
C THR A 48 -7.99 -16.77 18.75
N ASP A 49 -8.02 -18.01 19.25
CA ASP A 49 -6.81 -18.74 19.61
C ASP A 49 -6.11 -19.39 18.42
N GLY A 50 -6.86 -19.79 17.39
CA GLY A 50 -6.26 -20.22 16.12
C GLY A 50 -5.47 -19.09 15.44
N GLU A 51 -6.03 -17.88 15.42
CA GLU A 51 -5.35 -16.69 14.90
C GLU A 51 -4.11 -16.33 15.75
N ARG A 52 -4.21 -16.47 17.08
CA ARG A 52 -3.07 -16.25 17.97
C ARG A 52 -1.92 -17.22 17.68
N VAL A 53 -2.21 -18.52 17.58
CA VAL A 53 -1.21 -19.55 17.22
C VAL A 53 -0.56 -19.23 15.87
N ARG A 54 -1.37 -18.85 14.87
CA ARG A 54 -0.87 -18.46 13.54
C ARG A 54 0.00 -17.21 13.59
N ARG A 55 -0.32 -16.25 14.45
CA ARG A 55 0.49 -15.03 14.63
C ARG A 55 1.81 -15.33 15.35
N GLU A 56 1.81 -16.25 16.30
CA GLU A 56 3.05 -16.75 16.92
C GLU A 56 3.90 -17.52 15.88
N ALA A 57 3.27 -18.32 15.02
CA ALA A 57 3.94 -18.98 13.90
C ALA A 57 4.52 -17.98 12.89
N LEU A 58 3.82 -16.89 12.58
CA LEU A 58 4.33 -15.81 11.72
C LEU A 58 5.57 -15.15 12.34
N ARG A 59 5.53 -14.81 13.63
CA ARG A 59 6.71 -14.26 14.33
C ARG A 59 7.90 -15.22 14.30
N ALA A 60 7.62 -16.53 14.38
CA ALA A 60 8.66 -17.54 14.24
C ALA A 60 9.24 -17.57 12.81
N ALA A 61 8.38 -17.47 11.79
CA ALA A 61 8.78 -17.39 10.39
C ALA A 61 9.58 -16.10 10.09
N GLU A 62 9.18 -14.95 10.61
CA GLU A 62 9.88 -13.66 10.46
C GLU A 62 11.32 -13.75 10.98
N ARG A 63 11.50 -14.29 12.19
CA ARG A 63 12.84 -14.48 12.77
C ARG A 63 13.69 -15.43 11.94
N LEU A 64 13.11 -16.57 11.53
CA LEU A 64 13.83 -17.54 10.71
C LEU A 64 14.20 -16.95 9.35
N ARG A 65 13.29 -16.22 8.69
CA ARG A 65 13.57 -15.52 7.44
C ARG A 65 14.72 -14.53 7.59
N GLY A 66 14.75 -13.77 8.69
CA GLY A 66 15.87 -12.88 9.02
C GLY A 66 17.21 -13.62 9.15
N LEU A 67 17.21 -14.79 9.81
CA LEU A 67 18.40 -15.63 9.94
C LEU A 67 18.84 -16.22 8.59
N LEU A 68 17.89 -16.68 7.76
CA LEU A 68 18.18 -17.22 6.43
C LEU A 68 18.70 -16.13 5.47
N ALA A 69 18.26 -14.88 5.61
CA ALA A 69 18.71 -13.77 4.78
C ALA A 69 20.21 -13.46 4.95
N VAL A 70 20.80 -13.78 6.11
CA VAL A 70 22.24 -13.61 6.39
C VAL A 70 23.01 -14.93 6.33
N ALA A 71 22.34 -16.05 6.05
CA ALA A 71 22.97 -17.36 5.96
C ALA A 71 23.72 -17.53 4.63
N GLY A 72 24.79 -18.34 4.67
CA GLY A 72 25.56 -18.70 3.48
C GLY A 72 24.72 -19.45 2.43
N PRO A 73 25.17 -19.48 1.15
CA PRO A 73 24.46 -20.16 0.08
C PRO A 73 24.21 -21.64 0.39
N ASP A 74 25.19 -22.36 0.94
CA ASP A 74 25.08 -23.79 1.27
C ASP A 74 23.93 -24.06 2.24
N THR A 75 23.81 -23.25 3.31
CA THR A 75 22.72 -23.36 4.28
C THR A 75 21.36 -23.08 3.64
N ARG A 76 21.28 -22.10 2.74
CA ARG A 76 20.02 -21.81 2.02
C ARG A 76 19.66 -22.94 1.07
N GLU A 77 20.63 -23.55 0.41
CA GLU A 77 20.41 -24.71 -0.47
C GLU A 77 19.94 -25.94 0.33
N GLU A 78 20.54 -26.22 1.48
CA GLU A 78 20.08 -27.29 2.39
C GLU A 78 18.63 -27.08 2.84
N VAL A 79 18.27 -25.87 3.25
CA VAL A 79 16.90 -25.52 3.64
C VAL A 79 15.96 -25.65 2.45
N THR A 80 16.38 -25.19 1.27
CA THR A 80 15.61 -25.33 0.02
C THR A 80 15.30 -26.78 -0.29
N GLY A 81 16.33 -27.65 -0.29
CA GLY A 81 16.18 -29.08 -0.55
C GLY A 81 15.30 -29.79 0.49
N ALA A 82 15.34 -29.34 1.74
CA ALA A 82 14.47 -29.89 2.79
C ALA A 82 13.01 -29.42 2.68
N LEU A 83 12.77 -28.20 2.19
CA LEU A 83 11.42 -27.62 2.06
C LEU A 83 10.70 -28.04 0.78
N GLU A 84 11.40 -28.21 -0.35
CA GLU A 84 10.81 -28.60 -1.64
C GLU A 84 9.83 -29.80 -1.53
N PRO A 85 10.21 -30.96 -0.96
CA PRO A 85 9.28 -32.11 -0.86
C PRO A 85 8.12 -31.87 0.13
N LEU A 86 8.19 -30.83 0.96
CA LEU A 86 7.12 -30.48 1.90
C LEU A 86 6.08 -29.56 1.29
N ARG A 87 6.30 -28.99 0.10
CA ARG A 87 5.40 -28.02 -0.58
C ARG A 87 4.14 -28.66 -1.17
N THR A 88 3.51 -29.60 -0.45
CA THR A 88 2.40 -30.44 -0.91
C THR A 88 1.01 -29.83 -0.71
N THR A 89 0.89 -28.70 -0.01
CA THR A 89 -0.39 -28.00 0.22
C THR A 89 -0.23 -26.49 0.02
N PRO A 90 -1.30 -25.74 -0.32
CA PRO A 90 -1.24 -24.28 -0.48
C PRO A 90 -0.61 -23.56 0.72
N LEU A 91 -0.95 -24.00 1.93
CA LEU A 91 -0.39 -23.45 3.16
C LEU A 91 1.12 -23.64 3.23
N ARG A 92 1.60 -24.87 3.00
CA ARG A 92 3.04 -25.18 3.03
C ARG A 92 3.80 -24.43 1.94
N ARG A 93 3.21 -24.29 0.75
CA ARG A 93 3.77 -23.50 -0.36
C ARG A 93 3.95 -22.04 0.02
N VAL A 94 2.93 -21.39 0.59
CA VAL A 94 3.02 -20.00 1.04
C VAL A 94 4.10 -19.82 2.11
N VAL A 95 4.12 -20.70 3.11
CA VAL A 95 5.11 -20.62 4.20
C VAL A 95 6.54 -20.84 3.67
N ALA A 96 6.75 -21.83 2.79
CA ALA A 96 8.05 -22.09 2.19
C ALA A 96 8.54 -20.90 1.34
N SER A 97 7.65 -20.34 0.50
CA SER A 97 7.98 -19.19 -0.35
C SER A 97 8.23 -17.93 0.46
N TYR A 98 7.58 -17.78 1.62
CA TYR A 98 7.84 -16.69 2.55
C TYR A 98 9.23 -16.80 3.19
N LEU A 99 9.68 -18.01 3.53
CA LEU A 99 10.99 -18.24 4.14
C LEU A 99 12.14 -18.10 3.14
N LEU A 100 11.92 -18.46 1.88
CA LEU A 100 12.89 -18.41 0.79
C LEU A 100 12.40 -17.49 -0.34
N PRO A 101 12.39 -16.16 -0.12
CA PRO A 101 11.85 -15.19 -1.07
C PRO A 101 12.67 -15.08 -2.37
N ASP A 102 13.90 -15.59 -2.40
CA ASP A 102 14.77 -15.67 -3.57
C ASP A 102 14.35 -16.76 -4.57
N ARG A 103 13.52 -17.73 -4.15
CA ARG A 103 12.86 -18.69 -5.05
C ARG A 103 11.66 -18.05 -5.73
N THR A 104 11.93 -17.25 -6.76
CA THR A 104 10.89 -16.53 -7.53
C THR A 104 9.88 -17.47 -8.20
N ASP A 105 10.31 -18.67 -8.58
CA ASP A 105 9.45 -19.74 -9.09
C ASP A 105 8.42 -20.20 -8.05
N TRP A 106 8.83 -20.31 -6.79
CA TRP A 106 7.94 -20.65 -5.68
C TRP A 106 6.95 -19.51 -5.37
N ALA A 107 7.41 -18.26 -5.44
CA ALA A 107 6.56 -17.09 -5.28
C ALA A 107 5.50 -16.99 -6.38
N ALA A 108 5.90 -17.18 -7.65
CA ALA A 108 4.99 -17.18 -8.79
C ALA A 108 3.88 -18.22 -8.63
N GLU A 109 4.25 -19.44 -8.24
CA GLU A 109 3.30 -20.52 -7.95
C GLU A 109 2.32 -20.12 -6.83
N CYS A 110 2.81 -19.54 -5.73
CA CYS A 110 1.97 -19.10 -4.61
C CYS A 110 1.00 -17.98 -4.98
N CYS A 111 1.42 -17.06 -5.84
CA CYS A 111 0.59 -15.95 -6.32
C CYS A 111 -0.48 -16.41 -7.32
N ALA A 112 -0.15 -17.40 -8.16
CA ALA A 112 -1.09 -18.01 -9.10
C ALA A 112 -2.12 -18.94 -8.43
N GLU A 113 -1.78 -19.50 -7.27
CA GLU A 113 -2.63 -20.50 -6.62
C GLU A 113 -3.95 -19.90 -6.11
N ALA A 114 -5.07 -20.43 -6.64
CA ALA A 114 -6.40 -20.05 -6.21
C ALA A 114 -6.66 -20.49 -4.75
N SER A 115 -6.64 -19.53 -3.83
CA SER A 115 -7.13 -19.76 -2.47
C SER A 115 -8.62 -19.46 -2.37
N ARG A 116 -9.32 -20.29 -1.59
CA ARG A 116 -10.74 -20.09 -1.28
C ARG A 116 -10.91 -18.72 -0.58
N PRO A 117 -11.88 -17.90 -1.00
CA PRO A 117 -12.26 -16.69 -0.27
C PRO A 117 -12.58 -17.03 1.21
N GLY A 118 -12.17 -16.17 2.14
CA GLY A 118 -12.31 -16.44 3.59
C GLY A 118 -11.23 -17.36 4.16
N GLY A 119 -10.04 -17.36 3.56
CA GLY A 119 -8.86 -18.10 4.03
C GLY A 119 -8.26 -17.57 5.33
N CYS A 120 -7.08 -18.07 5.69
CA CYS A 120 -6.35 -17.64 6.89
C CYS A 120 -5.69 -16.26 6.65
N PRO A 121 -6.06 -15.19 7.39
CA PRO A 121 -5.55 -13.83 7.15
C PRO A 121 -4.03 -13.72 7.22
N VAL A 122 -3.40 -14.49 8.12
CA VAL A 122 -1.93 -14.55 8.23
C VAL A 122 -1.29 -15.07 6.95
N LEU A 123 -1.92 -16.02 6.25
CA LEU A 123 -1.39 -16.51 4.97
C LEU A 123 -1.53 -15.46 3.87
N ASP A 124 -2.57 -14.63 3.89
CA ASP A 124 -2.73 -13.54 2.93
C ASP A 124 -1.70 -12.42 3.17
N GLU A 125 -1.39 -12.13 4.44
CA GLU A 125 -0.26 -11.25 4.82
C GLU A 125 1.08 -11.81 4.30
N MET A 126 1.33 -13.10 4.52
CA MET A 126 2.54 -13.77 4.01
C MET A 126 2.62 -13.79 2.48
N ARG A 127 1.47 -13.93 1.78
CA ARG A 127 1.42 -13.88 0.31
C ARG A 127 1.89 -12.54 -0.23
N LEU A 128 1.50 -11.44 0.39
CA LEU A 128 1.96 -10.12 -0.03
C LEU A 128 3.46 -9.93 0.23
N CYS A 129 4.00 -10.55 1.30
CA CYS A 129 5.43 -10.58 1.55
C CYS A 129 6.23 -11.39 0.50
N VAL A 130 5.61 -12.24 -0.32
CA VAL A 130 6.29 -12.96 -1.42
C VAL A 130 6.08 -12.30 -2.79
N VAL A 131 5.23 -11.28 -2.90
CA VAL A 131 5.05 -10.52 -4.15
C VAL A 131 6.32 -9.75 -4.47
N ASP A 132 7.02 -10.15 -5.52
CA ASP A 132 8.31 -9.56 -5.92
C ASP A 132 8.21 -8.80 -7.25
N THR A 133 7.23 -9.14 -8.09
CA THR A 133 7.04 -8.54 -9.40
C THR A 133 5.60 -8.04 -9.61
N PRO A 134 5.37 -7.11 -10.55
CA PRO A 134 4.03 -6.72 -10.96
C PRO A 134 3.15 -7.90 -11.39
N GLU A 135 3.73 -8.92 -12.03
CA GLU A 135 3.04 -10.12 -12.49
C GLU A 135 2.53 -10.96 -11.30
N HIS A 136 3.34 -11.08 -10.24
CA HIS A 136 2.92 -11.73 -8.99
C HIS A 136 1.73 -11.01 -8.36
N LEU A 137 1.75 -9.67 -8.34
CA LEU A 137 0.65 -8.89 -7.82
C LEU A 137 -0.62 -9.03 -8.68
N ALA A 138 -0.46 -9.02 -10.00
CA ALA A 138 -1.57 -9.21 -10.93
C ALA A 138 -2.22 -10.60 -10.77
N ALA A 139 -1.40 -11.65 -10.57
CA ALA A 139 -1.88 -13.01 -10.36
C ALA A 139 -2.73 -13.16 -9.08
N LEU A 140 -2.44 -12.37 -8.03
CA LEU A 140 -3.29 -12.33 -6.83
C LEU A 140 -4.68 -11.75 -7.13
N GLY A 141 -4.78 -10.78 -8.06
CA GLY A 141 -6.04 -10.17 -8.47
C GLY A 141 -6.83 -9.57 -7.30
N SER A 142 -8.10 -9.92 -7.17
CA SER A 142 -8.96 -9.45 -6.06
C SER A 142 -8.49 -9.92 -4.68
N ARG A 143 -7.59 -10.90 -4.59
CA ARG A 143 -7.00 -11.38 -3.34
C ARG A 143 -5.89 -10.48 -2.81
N ALA A 144 -5.41 -9.54 -3.63
CA ALA A 144 -4.53 -8.48 -3.15
C ALA A 144 -5.29 -7.47 -2.26
N ARG A 145 -6.62 -7.58 -2.14
CA ARG A 145 -7.40 -6.77 -1.19
C ARG A 145 -6.97 -7.08 0.23
N LEU A 146 -6.49 -6.03 0.88
CA LEU A 146 -5.99 -6.06 2.24
C LEU A 146 -7.09 -5.64 3.21
N ASP A 147 -7.49 -6.55 4.09
CA ASP A 147 -8.36 -6.22 5.23
C ASP A 147 -7.68 -5.09 6.03
N PRO A 148 -8.39 -3.98 6.35
CA PRO A 148 -7.85 -2.84 7.08
C PRO A 148 -7.04 -3.23 8.31
N GLY A 149 -7.46 -4.26 9.06
CA GLY A 149 -6.79 -4.75 10.25
C GLY A 149 -5.47 -5.50 10.01
N ARG A 150 -5.13 -5.81 8.76
CA ARG A 150 -4.16 -6.86 8.40
C ARG A 150 -2.93 -6.39 7.65
N TRP A 151 -2.88 -5.13 7.26
CA TRP A 151 -1.68 -4.53 6.70
C TRP A 151 -1.04 -3.53 7.66
N THR A 152 0.27 -3.40 7.52
CA THR A 152 1.08 -2.40 8.21
C THR A 152 1.64 -1.41 7.18
N PRO A 153 1.93 -0.16 7.58
CA PRO A 153 2.65 0.79 6.71
C PRO A 153 3.93 0.19 6.12
N GLN A 154 4.67 -0.59 6.92
CA GLN A 154 5.92 -1.25 6.53
C GLN A 154 5.69 -2.32 5.45
N LEU A 155 4.63 -3.13 5.58
CA LEU A 155 4.26 -4.10 4.56
C LEU A 155 3.96 -3.40 3.23
N LEU A 156 3.11 -2.37 3.26
CA LEU A 156 2.75 -1.63 2.05
C LEU A 156 3.95 -0.96 1.40
N ALA A 157 4.83 -0.34 2.19
CA ALA A 157 6.07 0.25 1.68
C ALA A 157 7.01 -0.79 1.06
N THR A 158 7.15 -1.97 1.69
CA THR A 158 7.98 -3.07 1.16
C THR A 158 7.43 -3.64 -0.15
N VAL A 159 6.10 -3.73 -0.29
CA VAL A 159 5.50 -4.15 -1.55
C VAL A 159 5.65 -3.05 -2.60
N ALA A 160 5.45 -1.78 -2.23
CA ALA A 160 5.61 -0.64 -3.14
C ALA A 160 7.03 -0.53 -3.68
N ASP A 161 8.05 -0.77 -2.85
CA ASP A 161 9.45 -0.77 -3.27
C ASP A 161 9.74 -1.83 -4.36
N ARG A 162 9.07 -2.98 -4.27
CA ARG A 162 9.26 -4.11 -5.21
C ARG A 162 8.46 -3.97 -6.51
N VAL A 163 7.19 -3.57 -6.43
CA VAL A 163 6.28 -3.57 -7.60
C VAL A 163 5.92 -2.16 -8.10
N GLY A 164 6.36 -1.12 -7.40
CA GLY A 164 6.15 0.27 -7.76
C GLY A 164 4.68 0.60 -8.00
N THR A 165 4.40 1.19 -9.15
CA THR A 165 3.08 1.68 -9.54
C THR A 165 2.04 0.57 -9.74
N ALA A 166 2.45 -0.69 -9.82
CA ALA A 166 1.52 -1.82 -9.89
C ALA A 166 0.70 -1.97 -8.60
N LEU A 167 1.15 -1.40 -7.47
CA LEU A 167 0.44 -1.43 -6.20
C LEU A 167 -0.78 -0.50 -6.15
N VAL A 168 -0.86 0.48 -7.05
CA VAL A 168 -1.90 1.52 -7.04
C VAL A 168 -3.34 0.97 -6.96
N PRO A 169 -3.76 -0.06 -7.73
CA PRO A 169 -5.10 -0.61 -7.64
C PRO A 169 -5.42 -1.21 -6.26
N VAL A 170 -4.43 -1.75 -5.57
CA VAL A 170 -4.60 -2.29 -4.21
C VAL A 170 -4.85 -1.14 -3.23
N LEU A 171 -4.04 -0.09 -3.31
CA LEU A 171 -4.20 1.11 -2.46
C LEU A 171 -5.53 1.81 -2.71
N ALA A 172 -5.95 1.92 -3.98
CA ALA A 172 -7.26 2.42 -4.36
C ALA A 172 -8.39 1.61 -3.70
N GLY A 173 -8.27 0.27 -3.72
CA GLY A 173 -9.21 -0.63 -3.04
C GLY A 173 -9.34 -0.33 -1.55
N ILE A 174 -8.22 -0.09 -0.85
CA ILE A 174 -8.23 0.28 0.57
C ILE A 174 -8.93 1.63 0.78
N LEU A 175 -8.73 2.61 -0.11
CA LEU A 175 -9.37 3.93 -0.01
C LEU A 175 -10.87 3.92 -0.32
N THR A 176 -11.40 2.87 -0.95
CA THR A 176 -12.85 2.69 -1.11
C THR A 176 -13.52 2.08 0.13
N ASP A 177 -12.76 1.48 1.04
CA ASP A 177 -13.27 0.87 2.26
C ASP A 177 -13.54 1.95 3.33
N THR A 178 -14.80 2.05 3.76
CA THR A 178 -15.26 3.02 4.76
C THR A 178 -14.90 2.63 6.19
N SER A 179 -14.51 1.37 6.43
CA SER A 179 -14.09 0.88 7.74
C SER A 179 -12.63 1.23 8.09
N VAL A 180 -11.85 1.70 7.11
CA VAL A 180 -10.47 2.17 7.33
C VAL A 180 -10.47 3.51 8.05
N ASP A 181 -9.79 3.56 9.20
CA ASP A 181 -9.65 4.78 9.99
C ASP A 181 -8.80 5.86 9.30
N ALA A 182 -8.93 7.11 9.75
CA ALA A 182 -8.27 8.26 9.15
C ALA A 182 -6.74 8.18 9.17
N ARG A 183 -6.14 7.56 10.19
CA ARG A 183 -4.67 7.41 10.29
C ARG A 183 -4.15 6.46 9.23
N ARG A 184 -4.84 5.34 9.04
CA ARG A 184 -4.54 4.37 7.98
C ARG A 184 -4.77 4.95 6.59
N VAL A 185 -5.87 5.69 6.38
CA VAL A 185 -6.10 6.45 5.14
C VAL A 185 -4.92 7.39 4.85
N GLY A 186 -4.44 8.11 5.85
CA GLY A 186 -3.25 8.97 5.73
C GLY A 186 -2.03 8.21 5.21
N THR A 187 -1.74 7.04 5.78
CA THR A 187 -0.63 6.18 5.33
C THR A 187 -0.77 5.76 3.86
N VAL A 188 -1.98 5.38 3.44
CA VAL A 188 -2.24 4.95 2.06
C VAL A 188 -2.10 6.12 1.09
N LEU A 189 -2.58 7.31 1.47
CA LEU A 189 -2.42 8.52 0.69
C LEU A 189 -0.95 8.95 0.59
N ASP A 190 -0.18 8.87 1.67
CA ASP A 190 1.25 9.19 1.66
C ASP A 190 1.99 8.27 0.69
N LEU A 191 1.69 6.95 0.72
CA LEU A 191 2.29 5.98 -0.20
C LEU A 191 1.88 6.21 -1.67
N LEU A 192 0.61 6.52 -1.94
CA LEU A 192 0.17 6.92 -3.29
C LEU A 192 0.92 8.18 -3.77
N GLY A 193 1.24 9.09 -2.85
CA GLY A 193 2.04 10.27 -3.11
C GLY A 193 3.45 9.98 -3.64
N GLU A 194 4.00 8.81 -3.31
CA GLU A 194 5.31 8.35 -3.78
C GLU A 194 5.27 7.65 -5.15
N LEU A 195 4.08 7.40 -5.71
CA LEU A 195 3.89 6.60 -6.93
C LEU A 195 3.41 7.51 -8.09
N PRO A 196 4.31 8.19 -8.84
CA PRO A 196 3.96 9.17 -9.86
C PRO A 196 3.43 8.52 -11.15
N SER A 197 2.26 7.89 -11.06
CA SER A 197 1.57 7.22 -12.16
C SER A 197 0.22 7.88 -12.45
N ARG A 198 -0.27 7.71 -13.68
CA ARG A 198 -1.63 8.13 -14.07
C ARG A 198 -2.68 7.51 -13.15
N GLY A 199 -2.58 6.21 -12.86
CA GLY A 199 -3.52 5.53 -11.97
C GLY A 199 -3.56 6.10 -10.54
N ALA A 200 -2.42 6.56 -10.00
CA ALA A 200 -2.37 7.17 -8.67
C ALA A 200 -3.03 8.55 -8.67
N VAL A 201 -2.76 9.37 -9.69
CA VAL A 201 -3.42 10.67 -9.89
C VAL A 201 -4.92 10.47 -10.05
N ASP A 202 -5.32 9.51 -10.87
CA ASP A 202 -6.72 9.16 -11.10
C ASP A 202 -7.43 8.76 -9.80
N THR A 203 -6.79 7.91 -9.00
CA THR A 203 -7.29 7.48 -7.68
C THR A 203 -7.45 8.68 -6.72
N LEU A 204 -6.47 9.59 -6.69
CA LEU A 204 -6.54 10.77 -5.82
C LEU A 204 -7.63 11.75 -6.26
N LEU A 205 -7.88 11.89 -7.56
CA LEU A 205 -8.98 12.70 -8.09
C LEU A 205 -10.33 12.11 -7.71
N ASP A 206 -10.50 10.79 -7.75
CA ASP A 206 -11.73 10.13 -7.27
C ASP A 206 -11.96 10.36 -5.78
N VAL A 207 -10.91 10.21 -4.97
CA VAL A 207 -10.99 10.42 -3.52
C VAL A 207 -11.20 11.92 -3.18
N ALA A 208 -10.76 12.83 -4.05
CA ALA A 208 -10.91 14.28 -3.86
C ALA A 208 -12.37 14.75 -3.80
N ILE A 209 -13.29 14.04 -4.46
CA ILE A 209 -14.72 14.37 -4.48
C ILE A 209 -15.40 14.02 -3.14
N GLY A 210 -14.84 13.06 -2.40
CA GLY A 210 -15.45 12.52 -1.20
C GLY A 210 -15.05 13.19 0.13
N PRO A 211 -15.46 12.59 1.26
CA PRO A 211 -15.15 13.10 2.61
C PRO A 211 -13.64 13.09 2.93
N ARG A 212 -12.86 12.28 2.20
CA ARG A 212 -11.39 12.20 2.31
C ARG A 212 -10.69 13.23 1.40
N GLY A 213 -11.46 14.13 0.78
CA GLY A 213 -10.98 14.92 -0.34
C GLY A 213 -9.96 16.00 0.01
N VAL A 214 -9.98 16.55 1.23
CA VAL A 214 -8.94 17.50 1.67
C VAL A 214 -7.57 16.82 1.72
N ALA A 215 -7.50 15.61 2.27
CA ALA A 215 -6.26 14.86 2.37
C ALA A 215 -5.75 14.45 0.98
N ALA A 216 -6.63 13.98 0.08
CA ALA A 216 -6.26 13.62 -1.28
C ALA A 216 -5.75 14.82 -2.10
N ARG A 217 -6.39 15.99 -2.00
CA ARG A 217 -5.93 17.24 -2.65
C ARG A 217 -4.55 17.66 -2.15
N ARG A 218 -4.29 17.54 -0.84
CA ARG A 218 -2.97 17.82 -0.26
C ARG A 218 -1.90 16.87 -0.80
N THR A 219 -2.20 15.57 -0.87
CA THR A 219 -1.30 14.57 -1.46
C THR A 219 -1.01 14.88 -2.92
N LEU A 220 -2.03 15.21 -3.71
CA LEU A 220 -1.88 15.57 -5.13
C LEU A 220 -0.99 16.81 -5.31
N MET A 221 -1.13 17.83 -4.45
CA MET A 221 -0.24 19.00 -4.45
C MET A 221 1.22 18.60 -4.17
N GLY A 222 1.44 17.73 -3.17
CA GLY A 222 2.76 17.20 -2.83
C GLY A 222 3.39 16.41 -3.98
N MET A 223 2.60 15.59 -4.68
CA MET A 223 3.03 14.87 -5.88
C MET A 223 3.43 15.83 -7.01
N LEU A 224 2.61 16.84 -7.28
CA LEU A 224 2.85 17.83 -8.34
C LEU A 224 4.10 18.69 -8.08
N SER A 225 4.44 18.89 -6.81
CA SER A 225 5.69 19.55 -6.42
C SER A 225 6.91 18.69 -6.77
N ARG A 226 6.90 17.40 -6.38
CA ARG A 226 8.04 16.47 -6.54
C ARG A 226 8.19 15.89 -7.95
N HIS A 227 7.07 15.58 -8.60
CA HIS A 227 7.00 14.91 -9.90
C HIS A 227 6.16 15.70 -10.90
N PRO A 228 6.57 16.92 -11.24
CA PRO A 228 5.70 17.87 -11.91
C PRO A 228 5.26 17.47 -13.31
N VAL A 229 6.18 16.91 -14.10
CA VAL A 229 5.90 16.50 -15.48
C VAL A 229 4.93 15.31 -15.54
N PRO A 230 5.19 14.15 -14.91
CA PRO A 230 4.28 13.00 -15.02
C PRO A 230 2.91 13.28 -14.37
N VAL A 231 2.87 14.03 -13.27
CA VAL A 231 1.61 14.36 -12.58
C VAL A 231 0.78 15.35 -13.39
N ALA A 232 1.38 16.43 -13.90
CA ALA A 232 0.65 17.37 -14.75
C ALA A 232 0.22 16.75 -16.08
N ALA A 233 1.00 15.79 -16.62
CA ALA A 233 0.58 15.04 -17.79
C ALA A 233 -0.68 14.20 -17.50
N ALA A 234 -0.71 13.47 -16.38
CA ALA A 234 -1.88 12.72 -15.96
C ALA A 234 -3.10 13.63 -15.70
N LEU A 235 -2.92 14.80 -15.10
CA LEU A 235 -3.98 15.78 -14.89
C LEU A 235 -4.55 16.28 -16.24
N ALA A 236 -3.70 16.59 -17.22
CA ALA A 236 -4.15 17.02 -18.54
C ALA A 236 -4.94 15.92 -19.27
N GLU A 237 -4.52 14.66 -19.15
CA GLU A 237 -5.28 13.53 -19.68
C GLU A 237 -6.62 13.33 -18.96
N ALA A 238 -6.68 13.58 -17.65
CA ALA A 238 -7.93 13.51 -16.89
C ALA A 238 -8.91 14.61 -17.32
N VAL A 239 -8.44 15.84 -17.52
CA VAL A 239 -9.26 16.96 -18.05
C VAL A 239 -9.78 16.64 -19.45
N ALA A 240 -8.94 16.06 -20.30
CA ALA A 240 -9.33 15.72 -21.67
C ALA A 240 -10.32 14.55 -21.78
N ALA A 241 -10.31 13.63 -20.81
CA ALA A 241 -11.16 12.45 -20.83
C ALA A 241 -12.64 12.77 -20.54
N ASP A 242 -12.90 13.78 -19.73
CA ASP A 242 -14.25 14.21 -19.35
C ASP A 242 -14.17 15.67 -18.92
N THR A 243 -14.86 16.58 -19.61
CA THR A 243 -14.78 18.03 -19.35
C THR A 243 -15.87 18.54 -18.41
N ALA A 244 -16.84 17.70 -18.03
CA ALA A 244 -18.05 18.15 -17.32
C ALA A 244 -18.15 17.65 -15.86
N SER A 245 -17.27 16.75 -15.44
CA SER A 245 -17.29 16.23 -14.07
C SER A 245 -16.58 17.12 -13.05
N GLU A 246 -16.99 17.00 -11.78
CA GLU A 246 -16.28 17.59 -10.63
C GLU A 246 -14.81 17.13 -10.59
N ARG A 247 -14.56 15.86 -10.95
CA ARG A 247 -13.21 15.30 -11.13
C ARG A 247 -12.36 16.15 -12.07
N SER A 248 -12.93 16.51 -13.22
CA SER A 248 -12.27 17.32 -14.24
C SER A 248 -12.01 18.74 -13.76
N ALA A 249 -12.99 19.37 -13.10
CA ALA A 249 -12.83 20.70 -12.53
C ALA A 249 -11.69 20.75 -11.48
N ILE A 250 -11.58 19.71 -10.64
CA ILE A 250 -10.45 19.58 -9.70
C ILE A 250 -9.13 19.43 -10.47
N ALA A 251 -9.08 18.52 -11.45
CA ALA A 251 -7.88 18.29 -12.24
C ALA A 251 -7.40 19.54 -12.99
N GLU A 252 -8.33 20.29 -13.58
CA GLU A 252 -8.09 21.55 -14.29
C GLU A 252 -7.55 22.61 -13.33
N GLY A 253 -8.10 22.73 -12.12
CA GLY A 253 -7.60 23.63 -11.09
C GLY A 253 -6.14 23.37 -10.72
N PHE A 254 -5.76 22.10 -10.51
CA PHE A 254 -4.39 21.70 -10.21
C PHE A 254 -3.43 21.91 -11.38
N LEU A 255 -3.81 21.45 -12.58
CA LEU A 255 -3.03 21.63 -13.80
C LEU A 255 -2.78 23.13 -14.04
N GLY A 256 -3.82 23.92 -13.85
CA GLY A 256 -3.76 25.34 -14.05
C GLY A 256 -2.85 26.08 -13.06
N CYS A 257 -2.92 25.73 -11.78
CA CYS A 257 -1.95 26.20 -10.78
C CYS A 257 -0.51 25.81 -11.16
N ALA A 258 -0.30 24.58 -11.66
CA ALA A 258 1.01 24.09 -12.07
C ALA A 258 1.61 24.92 -13.23
N LEU A 259 0.81 25.20 -14.26
CA LEU A 259 1.22 25.94 -15.45
C LEU A 259 1.50 27.42 -15.13
N ARG A 260 0.74 28.04 -14.21
CA ARG A 260 1.04 29.40 -13.75
C ARG A 260 2.34 29.47 -12.96
N ALA A 261 2.56 28.53 -12.05
CA ALA A 261 3.76 28.50 -11.23
C ALA A 261 5.02 28.19 -12.07
N ARG A 262 4.86 27.42 -13.15
CA ARG A 262 5.94 26.96 -14.03
C ARG A 262 5.52 26.99 -15.50
N PRO A 263 5.64 28.14 -16.18
CA PRO A 263 5.25 28.27 -17.58
C PRO A 263 6.01 27.30 -18.53
N ASP A 264 7.27 26.98 -18.22
CA ASP A 264 8.09 26.00 -18.96
C ASP A 264 7.50 24.58 -18.94
N LEU A 265 6.65 24.27 -17.94
CA LEU A 265 6.02 22.97 -17.81
C LEU A 265 5.12 22.67 -19.02
N GLY A 266 4.44 23.67 -19.57
CA GLY A 266 3.57 23.50 -20.74
C GLY A 266 4.31 22.91 -21.93
N GLU A 267 5.48 23.47 -22.28
CA GLU A 267 6.32 23.00 -23.39
C GLU A 267 6.83 21.58 -23.15
N ARG A 268 7.20 21.26 -21.90
CA ARG A 268 7.71 19.93 -21.50
C ARG A 268 6.62 18.85 -21.49
N LEU A 269 5.36 19.24 -21.34
CA LEU A 269 4.21 18.34 -21.34
C LEU A 269 3.79 17.95 -22.75
N VAL A 270 3.78 18.89 -23.71
CA VAL A 270 3.26 18.69 -25.07
C VAL A 270 3.71 17.37 -25.75
N PRO A 271 4.99 16.95 -25.68
CA PRO A 271 5.43 15.70 -26.31
C PRO A 271 4.85 14.42 -25.70
N ARG A 272 4.34 14.49 -24.46
CA ARG A 272 3.85 13.35 -23.67
C ARG A 272 2.33 13.20 -23.66
N LEU A 273 1.63 14.10 -24.34
CA LEU A 273 0.18 14.25 -24.25
C LEU A 273 -0.54 13.79 -25.52
N SER A 274 -1.72 13.21 -25.32
CA SER A 274 -2.69 12.99 -26.37
C SER A 274 -3.07 14.30 -27.08
N PRO A 275 -3.57 14.27 -28.33
CA PRO A 275 -4.04 15.47 -29.02
C PRO A 275 -5.08 16.27 -28.21
N ALA A 276 -5.99 15.59 -27.52
CA ALA A 276 -7.00 16.22 -26.67
C ALA A 276 -6.39 16.89 -25.43
N ALA A 277 -5.48 16.20 -24.73
CA ALA A 277 -4.79 16.77 -23.56
C ALA A 277 -3.88 17.96 -23.92
N ARG A 278 -3.31 17.98 -25.13
CA ARG A 278 -2.57 19.15 -25.64
C ARG A 278 -3.45 20.40 -25.76
N ALA A 279 -4.72 20.25 -26.12
CA ALA A 279 -5.65 21.37 -26.16
C ALA A 279 -5.91 21.93 -24.76
N ALA A 280 -6.09 21.06 -23.76
CA ALA A 280 -6.29 21.44 -22.37
C ALA A 280 -5.09 22.23 -21.78
N VAL A 281 -3.86 21.89 -22.18
CA VAL A 281 -2.65 22.63 -21.75
C VAL A 281 -2.51 23.99 -22.45
N ARG A 282 -2.90 24.10 -23.74
CA ARG A 282 -2.79 25.35 -24.52
C ARG A 282 -3.86 26.37 -24.16
N HIS A 283 -5.05 25.88 -23.84
CA HIS A 283 -6.22 26.69 -23.53
C HIS A 283 -6.86 26.18 -22.24
N PRO A 284 -6.24 26.44 -21.08
CA PRO A 284 -6.88 26.14 -19.81
C PRO A 284 -8.19 26.94 -19.73
N THR A 285 -9.30 26.22 -19.78
CA THR A 285 -10.66 26.72 -20.02
C THR A 285 -11.27 27.41 -18.80
N SER A 286 -10.84 27.07 -17.59
CA SER A 286 -11.46 27.52 -16.34
C SER A 286 -10.52 28.37 -15.49
N PHE A 287 -10.06 29.49 -16.06
CA PHE A 287 -9.49 30.54 -15.23
C PHE A 287 -10.38 31.78 -15.22
N PRO A 288 -10.72 32.31 -14.04
CA PRO A 288 -10.88 33.75 -13.97
C PRO A 288 -9.54 34.34 -14.44
N ARG A 289 -9.58 35.06 -15.56
CA ARG A 289 -8.48 35.97 -15.91
C ARG A 289 -8.15 36.77 -14.65
N PRO A 290 -6.86 37.05 -14.37
CA PRO A 290 -6.53 38.07 -13.38
C PRO A 290 -7.47 39.24 -13.64
N GLY A 291 -8.28 39.58 -12.63
CA GLY A 291 -9.04 40.81 -12.69
C GLY A 291 -8.07 41.97 -12.91
N PRO A 292 -8.54 43.12 -13.41
CA PRO A 292 -7.69 44.32 -13.43
C PRO A 292 -7.01 44.45 -12.07
N GLU A 293 -5.71 44.74 -12.09
CA GLU A 293 -4.93 44.95 -10.88
C GLU A 293 -5.71 45.89 -9.96
N ALA A 294 -6.02 45.41 -8.75
CA ALA A 294 -6.84 46.17 -7.83
C ALA A 294 -6.10 47.48 -7.55
N PRO A 295 -6.75 48.65 -7.71
CA PRO A 295 -6.11 49.91 -7.37
C PRO A 295 -5.62 49.84 -5.92
N GLU A 296 -4.49 50.48 -5.61
CA GLU A 296 -3.89 50.42 -4.26
C GLU A 296 -4.89 50.78 -3.15
N SER A 297 -5.89 51.60 -3.46
CA SER A 297 -7.00 51.96 -2.57
C SER A 297 -7.97 50.83 -2.22
N ALA A 298 -7.92 49.70 -2.93
CA ALA A 298 -8.76 48.53 -2.72
C ALA A 298 -8.05 47.43 -1.90
N VAL A 299 -6.76 47.62 -1.57
CA VAL A 299 -6.03 46.73 -0.67
C VAL A 299 -6.41 47.08 0.77
N PRO A 300 -7.04 46.17 1.54
CA PRO A 300 -7.35 46.42 2.94
C PRO A 300 -6.10 46.81 3.73
N ALA A 301 -6.20 47.83 4.57
CA ALA A 301 -5.07 48.37 5.35
C ALA A 301 -4.32 47.29 6.17
N CYS A 302 -5.02 46.22 6.59
CA CYS A 302 -4.42 45.10 7.31
C CYS A 302 -3.41 44.26 6.50
N LEU A 303 -3.37 44.40 5.17
CA LEU A 303 -2.36 43.80 4.29
C LEU A 303 -1.25 44.79 3.90
N LEU A 304 -1.45 46.08 4.16
CA LEU A 304 -0.44 47.13 3.94
C LEU A 304 0.47 47.31 5.17
N GLU A 305 0.06 46.83 6.33
CA GLU A 305 0.90 46.80 7.52
C GLU A 305 1.77 45.53 7.52
N PRO A 306 3.11 45.66 7.61
CA PRO A 306 3.97 44.49 7.79
C PRO A 306 3.59 43.78 9.09
N PRO A 307 3.67 42.43 9.17
CA PRO A 307 3.32 41.69 10.37
C PRO A 307 4.14 42.24 11.54
N GLY A 308 3.45 42.88 12.48
CA GLY A 308 4.05 43.76 13.47
C GLY A 308 5.14 43.06 14.28
N ASN A 309 6.28 43.75 14.40
CA ASN A 309 7.30 43.51 15.40
C ASN A 309 6.76 43.88 16.79
N GLY A 310 5.73 43.17 17.26
CA GLY A 310 5.17 43.29 18.60
C GLY A 310 6.01 42.53 19.59
N GLY A 311 7.25 42.98 19.83
CA GLY A 311 8.19 42.33 20.73
C GLY A 311 9.14 43.31 21.38
N GLY A 312 8.76 43.85 22.54
CA GLY A 312 9.73 44.15 23.60
C GLY A 312 9.65 45.53 24.26
N ARG A 313 9.32 45.48 25.55
CA ARG A 313 9.71 46.38 26.65
C ARG A 313 9.11 47.79 26.68
N GLU A 314 8.24 48.01 27.68
CA GLU A 314 8.57 48.97 28.75
C GLU A 314 8.20 48.37 30.11
N GLY A 315 9.18 48.37 31.01
CA GLY A 315 8.96 48.28 32.44
C GLY A 315 9.49 49.56 33.08
N GLY A 316 8.92 49.95 34.21
CA GLY A 316 9.47 50.96 35.11
C GLY A 316 8.59 52.20 35.26
N GLY A 317 7.88 52.27 36.38
CA GLY A 317 7.07 53.41 36.84
C GLY A 317 6.12 52.98 37.94
#